data_AF-A0A965W3Z4-F1
#
_entry.id   AF-A0A965W3Z4-F1
#
_cell.length_a   1.000
_cell.length_b   1.000
_cell.length_c   1.000
_cell.angle_alpha   90.00
_cell.angle_beta   90.00
_cell.angle_gamma   90.00
#
_symmetry.space_group_name_H-M   'P 1'
#
loop_
_entity.id
_entity.type
_entity.pdbx_description
1 polymer ?
#
loop_
_entity_poly.entity_id
_entity_poly.type
_entity_poly.pdbx_seq_one_letter_code
_entity_poly.pdbx_strand_id
1 'polypeptide(L)'
;MDSRHDRDLLKQAYRFLALLQRENAQLHAVLRQLGQLVDDMNNNCSYEVFEHEWAEITLAMAKLSEFFSSHQKDLAELKDSDIFNDEVDEV
;
A
#
# COMPACT_ATOMS: atom_id res chain seq x y z
N MET A 1 -34.65 -3.46 -2.43
CA MET A 1 -33.25 -3.63 -2.00
C MET A 1 -33.08 -2.92 -0.67
N ASP A 2 -32.50 -3.61 0.31
CA ASP A 2 -32.51 -3.17 1.72
C ASP A 2 -31.39 -2.14 1.96
N SER A 3 -31.75 -0.85 1.98
CA SER A 3 -30.83 0.31 2.07
C SER A 3 -29.82 0.29 3.24
N ARG A 4 -29.96 -0.63 4.19
CA ARG A 4 -28.99 -0.85 5.27
C ARG A 4 -27.81 -1.70 4.81
N HIS A 5 -28.05 -2.74 4.02
CA HIS A 5 -27.01 -3.62 3.51
C HIS A 5 -26.04 -2.86 2.60
N ASP A 6 -26.58 -2.05 1.68
CA ASP A 6 -25.78 -1.23 0.76
C ASP A 6 -24.95 -0.17 1.51
N ARG A 7 -25.48 0.40 2.60
CA ARG A 7 -24.74 1.34 3.45
C ARG A 7 -23.60 0.70 4.24
N ASP A 8 -23.76 -0.54 4.67
CA ASP A 8 -22.72 -1.25 5.42
C ASP A 8 -21.61 -1.75 4.48
N LEU A 9 -21.95 -2.19 3.27
CA LEU A 9 -21.00 -2.47 2.19
C LEU A 9 -20.17 -1.23 1.83
N LEU A 10 -20.83 -0.08 1.61
CA LEU A 10 -20.15 1.17 1.29
C LEU A 10 -19.16 1.59 2.40
N LYS A 11 -19.53 1.44 3.68
CA LYS A 11 -18.63 1.72 4.81
C LYS A 11 -17.42 0.79 4.83
N GLN A 12 -17.61 -0.49 4.52
CA GLN A 12 -16.51 -1.46 4.44
C GLN A 12 -15.57 -1.11 3.30
N ALA A 13 -16.10 -0.78 2.12
CA ALA A 13 -15.34 -0.32 0.96
C ALA A 13 -14.49 0.93 1.29
N TYR A 14 -15.07 1.95 1.93
CA TYR A 14 -14.30 3.14 2.34
C TYR A 14 -13.18 2.85 3.33
N ARG A 15 -13.42 1.96 4.30
CA ARG A 15 -12.37 1.55 5.25
C ARG A 15 -11.24 0.83 4.53
N PHE A 16 -11.58 -0.03 3.58
CA PHE A 16 -10.60 -0.77 2.80
C PHE A 16 -9.79 0.15 1.87
N LEU A 17 -10.44 1.09 1.19
CA LEU A 17 -9.76 2.12 0.40
C LEU A 17 -8.78 2.95 1.25
N ALA A 18 -9.18 3.35 2.46
CA ALA A 18 -8.30 4.09 3.36
C ALA A 18 -7.08 3.25 3.78
N LEU A 19 -7.25 1.94 3.99
CA LEU A 19 -6.14 1.02 4.23
C LEU A 19 -5.22 0.93 3.00
N LEU A 20 -5.76 0.78 1.80
CA LEU A 20 -4.96 0.73 0.57
C LEU A 20 -4.18 2.02 0.32
N GLN A 21 -4.80 3.18 0.53
CA GLN A 21 -4.13 4.47 0.41
C GLN A 21 -2.98 4.60 1.41
N ARG A 22 -3.17 4.12 2.64
CA ARG A 22 -2.12 4.10 3.67
C ARG A 22 -0.94 3.22 3.25
N GLU A 23 -1.21 2.00 2.79
CA GLU A 23 -0.15 1.07 2.39
C GLU A 23 0.55 1.52 1.10
N ASN A 24 -0.17 2.16 0.17
CA ASN A 24 0.45 2.81 -0.99
C ASN A 24 1.38 3.97 -0.57
N ALA A 25 0.96 4.79 0.41
CA ALA A 25 1.82 5.84 0.96
C ALA A 25 3.08 5.26 1.62
N GLN A 26 2.95 4.12 2.31
CA GLN A 26 4.07 3.41 2.89
C GLN A 26 5.02 2.85 1.82
N LEU A 27 4.51 2.32 0.71
CA LEU A 27 5.33 1.91 -0.45
C LEU A 27 6.14 3.09 -1.01
N HIS A 28 5.51 4.24 -1.20
CA HIS A 28 6.21 5.45 -1.64
C HIS A 28 7.26 5.94 -0.63
N ALA A 29 7.07 5.72 0.68
CA ALA A 29 8.10 5.98 1.68
C ALA A 29 9.31 5.06 1.51
N VAL A 30 9.07 3.75 1.33
CA VAL A 30 10.14 2.77 1.09
C VAL A 30 10.93 3.08 -0.18
N LEU A 31 10.25 3.46 -1.27
CA LEU A 31 10.93 3.85 -2.52
C LEU A 31 11.84 5.08 -2.33
N ARG A 32 11.40 6.05 -1.52
CA ARG A 32 12.24 7.21 -1.17
C ARG A 32 13.45 6.81 -0.33
N GLN A 33 13.27 5.92 0.66
CA GLN A 33 14.38 5.40 1.47
C GLN A 33 15.39 4.64 0.61
N LEU A 34 14.93 3.82 -0.34
CA LEU A 34 15.81 3.14 -1.30
C LEU A 34 16.60 4.13 -2.15
N GLY A 35 15.96 5.21 -2.64
CA GLY A 35 16.64 6.27 -3.36
C GLY A 35 17.73 6.95 -2.51
N GLN A 36 17.40 7.30 -1.27
CA GLN A 36 18.34 7.89 -0.32
C GLN A 36 19.52 6.96 -0.04
N LEU A 37 19.28 5.67 0.16
CA LEU A 37 20.36 4.70 0.38
C LEU A 37 21.30 4.60 -0.82
N VAL A 38 20.76 4.64 -2.04
CA VAL A 38 21.60 4.68 -3.26
C VAL A 38 22.46 5.94 -3.30
N ASP A 39 21.89 7.10 -2.96
CA ASP A 39 22.64 8.35 -2.89
C ASP A 39 23.72 8.31 -1.78
N ASP A 40 23.42 7.74 -0.63
CA ASP A 40 24.36 7.57 0.47
C ASP A 40 25.51 6.62 0.09
N MET A 41 25.20 5.52 -0.61
CA MET A 41 26.21 4.62 -1.16
C MET A 41 27.11 5.31 -2.18
N ASN A 42 26.54 6.15 -3.06
CA ASN A 42 27.30 6.97 -4.02
C ASN A 42 28.20 8.00 -3.32
N ASN A 43 27.81 8.45 -2.13
CA ASN A 43 28.59 9.35 -1.29
C ASN A 43 29.55 8.60 -0.33
N ASN A 44 29.77 7.29 -0.54
CA ASN A 44 30.61 6.42 0.27
C ASN A 44 30.19 6.39 1.76
N CYS A 45 28.90 6.21 2.03
CA CYS A 45 28.43 5.97 3.39
C CYS A 45 29.15 4.77 4.02
N SER A 46 29.22 4.75 5.37
CA SER A 46 29.82 3.62 6.06
C SER A 46 28.96 2.37 5.90
N TYR A 47 29.58 1.20 6.11
CA TYR A 47 28.86 -0.06 6.06
C TYR A 47 27.77 -0.16 7.14
N GLU A 48 28.00 0.43 8.31
CA GLU A 48 27.03 0.47 9.41
C GLU A 48 25.79 1.29 9.04
N VAL A 49 25.97 2.40 8.32
CA VAL A 49 24.85 3.20 7.79
C VAL A 49 24.06 2.36 6.78
N PHE A 50 24.75 1.71 5.84
CA PHE A 50 24.10 0.83 4.86
C PHE A 50 23.29 -0.28 5.53
N GLU A 51 23.87 -1.03 6.48
CA GLU A 51 23.17 -2.14 7.13
C GLU A 51 21.95 -1.67 7.92
N HIS A 52 22.06 -0.54 8.60
CA HIS A 52 20.94 0.02 9.35
C HIS A 52 19.77 0.38 8.41
N GLU A 53 20.02 1.20 7.40
CA GLU A 53 19.00 1.64 6.44
C GLU A 53 18.42 0.44 5.67
N TRP A 54 19.26 -0.50 5.26
CA TRP A 54 18.81 -1.71 4.57
C TRP A 54 17.89 -2.59 5.44
N ALA A 55 18.20 -2.72 6.73
CA ALA A 55 17.35 -3.46 7.66
C ALA A 55 15.98 -2.80 7.83
N GLU A 56 15.92 -1.47 7.92
CA GLU A 56 14.65 -0.74 8.01
C GLU A 56 13.81 -0.90 6.75
N ILE A 57 14.42 -0.75 5.57
CA ILE A 57 13.78 -0.96 4.27
C ILE A 57 13.23 -2.38 4.15
N THR A 58 14.03 -3.39 4.53
CA THR A 58 13.64 -4.80 4.47
C THR A 58 12.44 -5.07 5.38
N LEU A 59 12.43 -4.53 6.60
CA LEU A 59 11.31 -4.67 7.53
C LEU A 59 10.04 -4.01 7.00
N ALA A 60 10.14 -2.80 6.44
CA ALA A 60 9.00 -2.10 5.88
C ALA A 60 8.42 -2.85 4.66
N MET A 61 9.29 -3.38 3.78
CA MET A 61 8.88 -4.15 2.62
C MET A 61 8.22 -5.48 3.02
N ALA A 62 8.70 -6.15 4.07
CA ALA A 62 8.08 -7.37 4.58
C ALA A 62 6.64 -7.14 5.06
N LYS A 63 6.40 -6.03 5.79
CA LYS A 63 5.05 -5.65 6.25
C LYS A 63 4.12 -5.34 5.08
N LEU A 64 4.60 -4.62 4.06
CA LEU A 64 3.84 -4.35 2.84
C LEU A 64 3.48 -5.66 2.11
N SER A 65 4.44 -6.57 1.97
CA SER A 65 4.23 -7.88 1.35
C SER A 65 3.18 -8.71 2.10
N GLU A 66 3.25 -8.74 3.43
CA GLU A 66 2.26 -9.41 4.28
C GLU A 66 0.86 -8.80 4.13
N PHE A 67 0.77 -7.46 4.11
CA PHE A 67 -0.50 -6.77 3.89
C PHE A 67 -1.12 -7.15 2.54
N PHE A 68 -0.38 -7.01 1.43
CA PHE A 68 -0.91 -7.32 0.12
C PHE A 68 -1.25 -8.81 -0.05
N SER A 69 -0.46 -9.69 0.55
CA SER A 69 -0.73 -11.14 0.52
C SER A 69 -1.99 -11.51 1.30
N SER A 70 -2.20 -10.90 2.47
CA SER A 70 -3.38 -11.16 3.31
C SER A 70 -4.68 -10.60 2.72
N HIS A 71 -4.60 -9.51 1.96
CA HIS A 71 -5.76 -8.82 1.37
C HIS A 71 -5.92 -9.03 -0.14
N GLN A 72 -5.15 -9.95 -0.75
CA GLN A 72 -5.17 -10.19 -2.20
C GLN A 72 -6.55 -10.59 -2.71
N LYS A 73 -7.27 -11.43 -1.95
CA LYS A 73 -8.63 -11.87 -2.30
C LYS A 73 -9.64 -10.74 -2.18
N ASP A 74 -9.59 -9.99 -1.08
CA ASP A 74 -10.43 -8.82 -0.86
C ASP A 74 -10.23 -7.77 -1.96
N LEU A 75 -8.99 -7.59 -2.44
CA LEU A 75 -8.68 -6.71 -3.57
C LEU A 75 -9.28 -7.21 -4.89
N ALA A 76 -9.21 -8.52 -5.15
CA ALA A 76 -9.79 -9.10 -6.35
C ALA A 76 -11.32 -8.98 -6.33
N GLU A 77 -11.95 -9.29 -5.20
CA GLU A 77 -13.40 -9.18 -5.01
C GLU A 77 -13.88 -7.72 -5.10
N LEU A 78 -13.11 -6.76 -4.59
CA LEU A 78 -13.41 -5.34 -4.71
C LEU A 78 -13.38 -4.87 -6.17
N LYS A 79 -12.35 -5.28 -6.92
CA LYS A 79 -12.20 -4.97 -8.34
C LYS A 79 -13.36 -5.52 -9.17
N ASP A 80 -13.82 -6.71 -8.84
CA ASP A 80 -14.91 -7.39 -9.54
C ASP A 80 -16.31 -6.95 -9.04
N SER A 81 -16.37 -6.03 -8.06
CA SER A 81 -17.64 -5.52 -7.53
C SER A 81 -18.21 -4.38 -8.39
N ASP A 82 -19.52 -4.44 -8.65
CA ASP A 82 -20.26 -3.40 -9.39
C ASP A 82 -20.31 -2.04 -8.68
N ILE A 83 -19.86 -1.97 -7.41
CA ILE A 83 -19.85 -0.74 -6.59
C ILE A 83 -18.91 0.32 -7.19
N PHE A 84 -17.88 -0.08 -7.93
CA PHE A 84 -16.90 0.82 -8.54
C PHE A 84 -17.10 0.99 -10.05
N ASN A 85 -18.09 0.33 -10.65
CA ASN A 85 -18.32 0.39 -12.10
C ASN A 85 -19.03 1.68 -12.56
N ASP A 86 -19.54 2.50 -11.63
CA ASP A 86 -20.32 3.70 -11.97
C ASP A 86 -19.51 5.01 -12.13
N GLU A 87 -18.21 5.05 -11.82
CA GLU A 87 -17.42 6.28 -11.98
C GLU A 87 -15.97 6.00 -12.44
N VAL A 88 -15.81 5.68 -13.72
CA VAL A 88 -14.61 6.08 -14.48
C VAL A 88 -15.10 6.93 -15.65
N ASP A 89 -15.66 8.10 -15.34
CA ASP A 89 -15.77 9.16 -16.33
C ASP A 89 -14.35 9.60 -16.68
N GLU A 90 -13.95 9.32 -17.92
CA GLU A 90 -12.73 9.81 -18.55
C GLU A 90 -12.65 11.35 -18.40
N VAL A 91 -11.61 11.84 -17.73
CA VAL A 91 -11.17 13.25 -17.83
C VAL A 91 -9.65 13.30 -17.97
#